data_AF-A0AAU0XH42-F1
#
_entry.id   AF-A0AAU0XH42-F1
#
_cell.length_a   1.000
_cell.length_b   1.000
_cell.length_c   1.000
_cell.angle_alpha   90.00
_cell.angle_beta   90.00
_cell.angle_gamma   90.00
#
_symmetry.space_group_name_H-M   'P 1'
#
loop_
_entity.id
_entity.type
_entity.pdbx_description
1 polymer ?
#
loop_
_entity_poly.entity_id
_entity_poly.type
_entity_poly.pdbx_seq_one_letter_code
_entity_poly.pdbx_strand_id
1 'polypeptide(L)'
;MPATGEVLLLHVTRVSRLPAAPPHPGSTVGWNCAAVTRVPDLAGQLVRAAVLADQQAGASWAQIGAGLGIGTEAARSRFGRSRSAAPVGRVG
;
A
#
# COMPACT_ATOMS: atom_id res chain seq x y z
N MET A 1 3.86 -12.93 -21.23
CA MET A 1 4.29 -12.23 -19.99
C MET A 1 3.07 -11.52 -19.44
N PRO A 2 2.55 -11.87 -18.25
CA PRO A 2 1.38 -11.19 -17.71
C PRO A 2 1.73 -9.73 -17.42
N ALA A 3 0.88 -8.80 -17.88
CA ALA A 3 1.02 -7.39 -17.58
C ALA A 3 1.03 -7.19 -16.06
N THR A 4 1.88 -6.29 -15.56
CA THR A 4 2.12 -6.02 -14.13
C THR A 4 0.83 -5.86 -13.29
N GLY A 5 -0.28 -5.44 -13.91
CA GLY A 5 -1.60 -5.34 -13.27
C GLY A 5 -2.24 -6.68 -12.88
N GLU A 6 -2.07 -7.75 -13.67
CA GLU A 6 -2.61 -9.09 -13.38
C GLU A 6 -1.94 -9.70 -12.15
N VAL A 7 -0.64 -9.45 -11.97
CA VAL A 7 0.12 -9.90 -10.79
C VAL A 7 -0.39 -9.21 -9.54
N LEU A 8 -0.79 -7.94 -9.64
CA LEU A 8 -1.29 -7.14 -8.52
C LEU A 8 -2.69 -7.60 -8.10
N LEU A 9 -3.57 -7.88 -9.07
CA LEU A 9 -4.90 -8.46 -8.82
C LEU A 9 -4.81 -9.87 -8.20
N LEU A 10 -3.90 -10.71 -8.69
CA LEU A 10 -3.64 -12.03 -8.11
C LEU A 10 -3.11 -11.92 -6.67
N HIS A 11 -2.26 -10.93 -6.39
CA HIS A 11 -1.72 -10.73 -5.04
C HIS A 11 -2.79 -10.26 -4.05
N VAL A 12 -3.62 -9.27 -4.44
CA VAL A 12 -4.74 -8.79 -3.62
C VAL A 12 -5.76 -9.89 -3.37
N THR A 13 -6.06 -10.71 -4.38
CA THR A 13 -6.97 -11.86 -4.26
C THR A 13 -6.39 -12.94 -3.33
N ARG A 14 -5.07 -13.14 -3.34
CA ARG A 14 -4.40 -14.09 -2.46
C ARG A 14 -4.39 -13.64 -1.01
N VAL A 15 -4.14 -12.36 -0.75
CA VAL A 15 -4.15 -11.78 0.60
C VAL A 15 -5.56 -11.78 1.19
N SER A 16 -6.58 -11.48 0.39
CA SER A 16 -7.99 -11.51 0.83
C SER A 16 -8.54 -12.92 1.05
N ARG A 17 -7.90 -13.96 0.51
CA ARG A 17 -8.26 -15.37 0.69
C ARG A 17 -7.47 -16.08 1.79
N LEU A 18 -6.56 -15.40 2.49
CA LEU A 18 -5.93 -15.98 3.68
C LEU A 18 -7.05 -16.21 4.71
N PRO A 19 -7.28 -17.45 5.16
CA PRO A 19 -8.28 -17.71 6.17
C PRO A 19 -7.83 -16.96 7.43
N ALA A 20 -8.68 -16.04 7.91
CA ALA A 20 -8.57 -15.56 9.27
C ALA A 20 -8.58 -16.79 10.17
N ALA A 21 -7.49 -17.00 10.92
CA ALA A 21 -7.34 -18.15 11.81
C ALA A 21 -8.61 -18.31 12.67
N PRO A 22 -9.10 -19.55 12.91
CA PRO A 22 -10.36 -19.75 13.61
C PRO A 22 -10.30 -19.15 15.02
N PRO A 23 -11.41 -18.53 15.49
CA PRO A 23 -11.43 -17.86 16.78
C PRO A 23 -11.29 -18.88 17.92
N HIS A 24 -10.43 -18.57 18.89
CA HIS A 24 -10.42 -19.26 20.17
C HIS A 24 -11.67 -18.82 20.95
N PRO A 25 -12.49 -19.75 21.46
CA PRO A 25 -13.70 -19.41 22.20
C PRO A 25 -13.34 -18.86 23.59
N GLY A 26 -13.14 -17.55 23.67
CA GLY A 26 -12.92 -16.83 24.93
C GLY A 26 -12.34 -15.44 24.69
N SER A 27 -13.16 -14.40 24.89
CA SER A 27 -12.82 -12.97 24.80
C SER A 27 -12.84 -12.33 23.41
N THR A 28 -14.04 -12.03 22.92
CA THR A 28 -14.31 -11.30 21.67
C THR A 28 -14.16 -9.77 21.79
N VAL A 29 -13.87 -9.22 22.98
CA VAL A 29 -13.88 -7.76 23.24
C VAL A 29 -12.51 -7.08 23.05
N GLY A 30 -11.39 -7.83 22.99
CA GLY A 30 -10.04 -7.23 22.86
C GLY A 30 -9.34 -7.39 21.51
N TRP A 31 -9.65 -8.44 20.74
CA TRP A 31 -8.89 -8.80 19.53
C TRP A 31 -9.23 -7.95 18.30
N ASN A 32 -10.48 -7.51 18.18
CA ASN A 32 -10.87 -6.62 17.09
C ASN A 32 -10.11 -5.29 17.14
N CYS A 33 -9.83 -4.75 18.34
CA CYS A 33 -9.07 -3.52 18.48
C CYS A 33 -7.63 -3.64 17.94
N ALA A 34 -6.95 -4.76 18.19
CA ALA A 34 -5.58 -4.98 17.72
C ALA A 34 -5.47 -5.31 16.22
N ALA A 35 -6.53 -5.83 15.61
CA ALA A 35 -6.60 -6.00 14.16
C ALA A 35 -6.92 -4.67 13.47
N VAL A 36 -7.87 -3.89 14.02
CA VAL A 36 -8.25 -2.57 13.50
C VAL A 36 -7.10 -1.57 13.58
N THR A 37 -6.23 -1.65 14.58
CA THR A 37 -5.03 -0.77 14.67
C THR A 37 -4.05 -0.97 13.51
N ARG A 38 -4.08 -2.11 12.81
CA ARG A 38 -3.21 -2.39 11.64
C ARG A 38 -3.83 -1.93 10.32
N VAL A 39 -5.12 -1.60 10.29
CA VAL A 39 -5.83 -1.18 9.08
C VAL A 39 -5.26 0.12 8.50
N PRO A 40 -4.93 1.16 9.31
CA PRO A 40 -4.29 2.37 8.79
C PRO A 40 -2.95 2.11 8.10
N ASP A 41 -2.14 1.21 8.65
CA ASP A 41 -0.83 0.85 8.06
C ASP A 41 -1.01 0.12 6.74
N LEU A 42 -1.96 -0.81 6.65
CA LEU A 42 -2.29 -1.54 5.43
C LEU A 42 -2.83 -0.58 4.35
N ALA A 43 -3.75 0.30 4.71
CA ALA A 43 -4.27 1.33 3.81
C ALA A 43 -3.14 2.23 3.30
N GLY A 44 -2.21 2.63 4.16
CA GLY A 44 -1.03 3.40 3.78
C GLY A 44 -0.11 2.65 2.80
N GLN A 45 0.06 1.33 2.96
CA GLN A 45 0.82 0.51 2.01
C GLN A 45 0.14 0.41 0.65
N LEU A 46 -1.18 0.20 0.62
CA LEU A 46 -1.97 0.15 -0.62
C LEU A 46 -1.92 1.47 -1.38
N VAL A 47 -2.08 2.60 -0.68
CA VAL A 47 -1.97 3.93 -1.29
C VAL A 47 -0.58 4.16 -1.88
N ARG A 48 0.50 3.76 -1.18
CA ARG A 48 1.87 3.85 -1.73
C ARG A 48 2.04 2.98 -2.98
N ALA A 49 1.48 1.77 -3.00
CA ALA A 49 1.54 0.89 -4.16
C ALA A 49 0.80 1.47 -5.37
N ALA A 50 -0.40 2.04 -5.16
CA ALA A 50 -1.16 2.73 -6.20
C ALA A 50 -0.38 3.93 -6.76
N VAL A 51 0.19 4.78 -5.90
CA VAL A 51 1.00 5.93 -6.34
C VAL A 51 2.21 5.50 -7.17
N LEU A 52 2.87 4.40 -6.80
CA LEU A 52 3.99 3.86 -7.59
C LEU A 52 3.52 3.33 -8.95
N ALA A 53 2.35 2.68 -9.02
CA ALA A 53 1.78 2.22 -10.27
C ALA A 53 1.41 3.39 -11.19
N ASP A 54 0.80 4.44 -10.65
CA ASP A 54 0.46 5.66 -11.38
C ASP A 54 1.71 6.36 -11.93
N GLN A 55 2.77 6.44 -11.12
CA GLN A 55 4.07 6.98 -11.57
C GLN A 55 4.70 6.15 -12.69
N GLN A 56 4.61 4.82 -12.63
CA GLN A 56 5.09 3.93 -13.70
C GLN A 56 4.25 4.07 -14.97
N ALA A 57 2.95 4.35 -14.83
CA ALA A 57 2.06 4.67 -15.95
C ALA A 57 2.27 6.09 -16.51
N GLY A 58 3.15 6.91 -15.91
CA GLY A 58 3.46 8.27 -16.37
C GLY A 58 2.50 9.35 -15.85
N ALA A 59 1.67 9.04 -14.85
CA ALA A 59 0.79 10.03 -14.26
C ALA A 59 1.59 11.13 -13.55
N SER A 60 1.19 12.39 -13.77
CA SER A 60 1.77 13.54 -13.09
C SER A 60 1.36 13.57 -11.62
N TRP A 61 2.15 14.25 -10.78
CA TRP A 61 1.81 14.48 -9.37
C TRP A 61 0.47 15.21 -9.18
N ALA A 62 0.03 15.99 -10.17
CA ALA A 62 -1.27 16.67 -10.13
C ALA A 62 -2.43 15.67 -10.29
N GLN A 63 -2.29 14.71 -11.22
CA GLN A 63 -3.29 13.65 -11.43
C GLN A 63 -3.35 12.70 -10.23
N ILE A 64 -2.18 12.31 -9.69
CA ILE A 64 -2.09 11.46 -8.49
C ILE A 64 -2.71 12.18 -7.28
N GLY A 65 -2.40 13.46 -7.08
CA GLY A 65 -3.00 14.26 -6.01
C GLY A 65 -4.52 14.34 -6.12
N ALA A 66 -5.04 14.60 -7.33
CA ALA A 66 -6.48 14.65 -7.58
C ALA A 66 -7.19 13.32 -7.25
N GLY A 67 -6.61 12.18 -7.61
CA GLY A 67 -7.16 10.85 -7.27
C GLY A 67 -7.17 10.54 -5.77
N LEU A 68 -6.26 11.16 -5.00
CA LEU A 68 -6.18 11.03 -3.55
C LEU A 68 -6.93 12.15 -2.80
N GLY A 69 -7.55 13.10 -3.51
CA GLY A 69 -8.22 14.25 -2.92
C GLY A 69 -7.27 15.23 -2.21
N ILE A 70 -6.00 15.27 -2.60
CA ILE A 70 -4.97 16.15 -2.01
C ILE A 70 -4.30 17.00 -3.08
N GLY A 71 -3.72 18.15 -2.68
CA GLY A 71 -2.99 19.00 -3.61
C GLY A 71 -1.72 18.34 -4.19
N THR A 72 -1.31 18.79 -5.37
CA THR A 72 -0.10 18.33 -6.08
C THR A 72 1.14 18.31 -5.20
N GLU A 73 1.40 19.40 -4.47
CA GLU A 73 2.60 19.53 -3.64
C GLU A 73 2.51 18.65 -2.38
N ALA A 74 1.29 18.44 -1.85
CA ALA A 74 1.07 17.51 -0.75
C ALA A 74 1.31 16.06 -1.19
N ALA A 75 0.89 15.68 -2.40
CA ALA A 75 1.18 14.38 -2.99
C ALA A 75 2.69 14.18 -3.20
N ARG A 76 3.37 15.16 -3.79
CA ARG A 76 4.83 15.13 -4.02
C ARG A 76 5.62 15.04 -2.70
N SER A 77 5.28 15.84 -1.69
CA SER A 77 5.99 15.85 -0.41
C SER A 77 5.87 14.53 0.36
N ARG A 78 4.70 13.88 0.27
CA ARG A 78 4.39 12.60 0.94
C ARG A 78 4.96 11.38 0.21
N PHE A 79 4.84 11.34 -1.12
CA PHE A 79 5.13 10.15 -1.91
C PHE A 79 6.32 10.29 -2.86
N GLY A 80 6.81 11.51 -3.10
CA GLY A 80 7.95 11.77 -3.98
C GLY A 80 9.31 11.34 -3.42
N ARG A 81 9.41 11.11 -2.10
CA ARG A 81 10.66 10.66 -1.44
C ARG A 81 11.00 9.18 -1.68
N SER A 82 10.06 8.38 -2.18
CA SER A 82 10.25 6.93 -2.37
C SER A 82 11.24 6.56 -3.48
N ARG A 83 11.67 7.51 -4.31
CA ARG A 83 12.62 7.26 -5.42
C ARG A 83 14.10 7.36 -5.01
N SER A 84 14.41 7.75 -3.76
CA SER A 84 15.80 8.07 -3.34
C SER A 84 16.41 7.10 -2.32
N ALA A 85 15.85 5.91 -2.14
CA ALA A 85 16.55 4.80 -1.48
C ALA A 85 17.11 3.85 -2.56
N ALA A 86 18.12 4.32 -3.29
CA ALA A 86 19.09 3.40 -3.89
C ALA A 86 19.73 2.59 -2.74
N PRO A 87 20.10 1.31 -2.93
CA PRO A 87 20.78 0.56 -1.89
C PRO A 87 22.07 1.32 -1.56
N VAL A 88 22.15 1.86 -0.34
CA VAL A 88 23.42 2.25 0.26
C VAL A 88 24.29 1.01 0.23
N GLY A 89 25.31 1.04 -0.62
CA GLY A 89 26.28 -0.02 -0.79
C GLY A 89 26.79 -0.46 0.57
N ARG A 90 26.67 -1.75 0.86
CA ARG A 90 27.43 -2.36 1.93
C ARG A 90 28.79 -2.71 1.34
N VAL A 91 29.73 -1.79 1.50
CA VAL A 91 31.16 -2.12 1.44
C VAL A 91 31.45 -3.01 2.64
N GLY A 92 32.06 -4.17 2.36
CA GLY A 92 32.57 -5.14 3.32
C GLY A 92 33.38 -6.16 2.55
#